data_AF-A0A8H3XCQ7-F1
#
_entry.id   AF-A0A8H3XCQ7-F1
#
_cell.length_a   1.000
_cell.length_b   1.000
_cell.length_c   1.000
_cell.angle_alpha   90.00
_cell.angle_beta   90.00
_cell.angle_gamma   90.00
#
_symmetry.space_group_name_H-M   'P 1'
#
loop_
_entity.id
_entity.type
_entity.pdbx_description
1 polymer ?
#
loop_
_entity_poly.entity_id
_entity_poly.type
_entity_poly.pdbx_seq_one_letter_code
_entity_poly.pdbx_strand_id
1 'polypeptide(L)'
;MKSSYQRIFDIYNISFIICFFLLFNKSYADYKSNGTINPEAATPYPKIFKENYNVKKLDFLVIGDWGYKGNGTGQASVAAAMKNWAKWNNSQFVINVGDNFYQIDDNDYDGIQSVDDPKFKTYWLDVYTGRLADIPWFTVAGNHDWYANVSALLDYYWLKDNRFFIPSLYYVRKSTFGRSKTEVAWIHIDTDPFAYFYGNLTDKNELKANLATMNIETSDQLEGKLSWIEEQLKAVQDIKWIFVVGHHGLVGDCSNVYYLPRLRPLFEKYRVTAYFAGHNHVLEMESTNATSHVTYFTSGAGGKFDLKGCKGATWGSPGGTMGFLHVSIEDGCDQLYYEFVNATTAGQTPQVVKQGYINARTDNV
;
A
#
# COMPACT_ATOMS: atom_id res chain seq x y z
N MET A 1 47.39 -4.24 34.70
CA MET A 1 46.16 -3.80 35.39
C MET A 1 45.43 -2.83 34.48
N LYS A 2 44.24 -3.24 34.00
CA LYS A 2 43.33 -2.46 33.16
C LYS A 2 42.56 -1.45 34.01
N SER A 3 42.29 -0.25 33.49
CA SER A 3 41.26 0.70 33.94
C SER A 3 41.29 1.92 33.01
N SER A 4 40.57 1.94 31.88
CA SER A 4 39.15 2.31 31.72
C SER A 4 38.91 3.82 31.63
N TYR A 5 38.82 4.33 30.39
CA TYR A 5 37.95 5.45 30.03
C TYR A 5 37.30 5.13 28.69
N GLN A 6 36.09 4.59 28.77
CA GLN A 6 35.21 4.26 27.67
C GLN A 6 34.44 5.54 27.29
N ARG A 7 34.54 5.94 26.02
CA ARG A 7 33.68 6.99 25.46
C ARG A 7 32.24 6.48 25.43
N ILE A 8 31.36 7.29 26.00
CA ILE A 8 29.91 7.18 25.98
C ILE A 8 29.46 7.27 24.52
N PHE A 9 28.93 6.18 23.98
CA PHE A 9 28.08 6.18 22.79
C PHE A 9 26.64 6.13 23.30
N ASP A 10 25.94 7.25 23.23
CA ASP A 10 24.49 7.30 23.41
C ASP A 10 23.84 6.66 22.19
N ILE A 11 23.58 5.34 22.29
CA ILE A 11 22.66 4.65 21.40
C ILE A 11 21.29 4.73 22.05
N TYR A 12 20.46 5.66 21.59
CA TYR A 12 19.03 5.60 21.82
C TYR A 12 18.46 4.39 21.08
N ASN A 13 18.46 3.23 21.75
CA ASN A 13 17.63 2.09 21.37
C ASN A 13 16.17 2.47 21.65
N ILE A 14 15.51 3.06 20.65
CA ILE A 14 14.05 3.24 20.67
C ILE A 14 13.43 1.89 20.31
N SER A 15 13.14 1.09 21.33
CA SER A 15 12.28 -0.08 21.21
C SER A 15 10.87 0.38 20.85
N PHE A 16 10.43 0.09 19.62
CA PHE A 16 9.04 0.25 19.20
C PHE A 16 8.20 -0.84 19.89
N ILE A 17 7.45 -0.47 20.93
CA ILE A 17 6.38 -1.32 21.44
C ILE A 17 5.10 -0.89 20.70
N ILE A 18 4.81 -1.58 19.59
CA ILE A 18 3.45 -1.54 19.01
C ILE A 18 2.59 -2.46 19.90
N CYS A 19 1.91 -1.88 20.89
CA CYS A 19 0.96 -2.62 21.73
C CYS A 19 -0.31 -2.91 20.92
N PHE A 20 -0.35 -4.03 20.20
CA PHE A 20 -1.60 -4.63 19.74
C PHE A 20 -2.28 -5.32 20.92
N PHE A 21 -3.29 -4.69 21.52
CA PHE A 21 -4.19 -5.39 22.44
C PHE A 21 -5.10 -6.33 21.63
N LEU A 22 -4.66 -7.58 21.44
CA LEU A 22 -5.48 -8.66 20.90
C LEU A 22 -6.39 -9.22 22.02
N LEU A 23 -7.55 -8.61 22.22
CA LEU A 23 -8.66 -9.28 22.92
C LEU A 23 -9.32 -10.25 21.92
N PHE A 24 -9.02 -11.54 22.08
CA PHE A 24 -9.57 -12.65 21.30
C PHE A 24 -11.08 -12.82 21.58
N ASN A 25 -11.91 -12.16 20.78
CA ASN A 25 -13.28 -12.62 20.49
C ASN A 25 -13.19 -13.30 19.12
N LYS A 26 -13.57 -14.60 19.01
CA LYS A 26 -13.56 -15.46 17.80
C LYS A 26 -12.90 -14.78 16.61
N SER A 27 -11.57 -14.84 16.57
CA SER A 27 -10.78 -14.01 15.67
C SER A 27 -10.97 -14.50 14.24
N TYR A 28 -10.94 -13.58 13.27
CA TYR A 28 -10.81 -13.90 11.85
C TYR A 28 -9.66 -14.88 11.55
N ALA A 29 -8.66 -14.94 12.45
CA ALA A 29 -7.62 -15.96 12.46
C ALA A 29 -8.12 -17.41 12.65
N ASP A 30 -9.42 -17.65 12.90
CA ASP A 30 -10.02 -18.99 12.88
C ASP A 30 -10.37 -19.43 11.44
N TYR A 31 -10.50 -18.50 10.50
CA TYR A 31 -10.68 -18.75 9.06
C TYR A 31 -9.33 -18.77 8.33
N LYS A 32 -8.43 -19.64 8.78
CA LYS A 32 -7.16 -19.87 8.07
C LYS A 32 -7.44 -20.61 6.79
N SER A 33 -6.78 -20.17 5.73
CA SER A 33 -6.97 -20.73 4.40
C SER A 33 -6.45 -22.18 4.30
N ASN A 34 -5.57 -22.61 5.22
CA ASN A 34 -4.94 -23.96 5.22
C ASN A 34 -4.35 -24.32 3.84
N GLY A 35 -3.87 -23.32 3.09
CA GLY A 35 -3.35 -23.48 1.73
C GLY A 35 -4.41 -23.49 0.61
N THR A 36 -5.70 -23.32 0.94
CA THR A 36 -6.81 -23.13 -0.01
C THR A 36 -7.30 -21.68 -0.02
N ILE A 37 -8.25 -21.31 -0.88
CA ILE A 37 -8.82 -19.96 -0.86
C ILE A 37 -9.78 -19.83 0.34
N ASN A 38 -9.62 -18.78 1.15
CA ASN A 38 -10.57 -18.46 2.20
C ASN A 38 -11.75 -17.68 1.58
N PRO A 39 -12.99 -18.21 1.58
CA PRO A 39 -14.16 -17.52 1.03
C PRO A 39 -14.47 -16.21 1.76
N GLU A 40 -14.03 -16.09 3.02
CA GLU A 40 -14.20 -14.87 3.78
C GLU A 40 -13.12 -13.82 3.47
N ALA A 41 -12.01 -14.11 2.77
CA ALA A 41 -10.88 -13.16 2.63
C ALA A 41 -11.26 -11.74 2.16
N ALA A 42 -12.29 -11.62 1.30
CA ALA A 42 -12.83 -10.35 0.82
C ALA A 42 -13.85 -9.67 1.77
N THR A 43 -14.22 -10.32 2.87
CA THR A 43 -15.03 -9.72 3.93
C THR A 43 -14.19 -8.67 4.66
N PRO A 44 -14.68 -7.43 4.81
CA PRO A 44 -13.91 -6.41 5.49
C PRO A 44 -13.63 -6.76 6.95
N TYR A 45 -12.43 -6.41 7.42
CA TYR A 45 -12.07 -6.66 8.80
C TYR A 45 -12.91 -5.75 9.73
N PRO A 46 -13.58 -6.30 10.75
CA PRO A 46 -14.65 -5.59 11.46
C PRO A 46 -14.16 -4.52 12.45
N LYS A 47 -12.84 -4.41 12.67
CA LYS A 47 -12.26 -3.48 13.65
C LYS A 47 -11.27 -2.53 12.98
N ILE A 48 -11.24 -1.31 13.49
CA ILE A 48 -10.22 -0.34 13.13
C ILE A 48 -8.93 -0.67 13.88
N PHE A 49 -7.82 -0.81 13.16
CA PHE A 49 -6.49 -0.92 13.77
C PHE A 49 -6.00 0.46 14.18
N LYS A 50 -5.60 0.60 15.45
CA LYS A 50 -5.14 1.89 15.99
C LYS A 50 -3.63 1.85 16.19
N GLU A 51 -2.94 2.85 15.67
CA GLU A 51 -1.50 3.04 15.83
C GLU A 51 -1.23 4.36 16.55
N ASN A 52 -0.25 4.35 17.46
CA ASN A 52 0.21 5.57 18.12
C ASN A 52 1.70 5.75 17.87
N TYR A 53 2.08 6.85 17.24
CA TYR A 53 3.47 7.16 16.93
C TYR A 53 3.95 8.35 17.77
N ASN A 54 4.95 8.12 18.64
CA ASN A 54 5.57 9.19 19.42
C ASN A 54 6.64 9.94 18.61
N VAL A 55 6.20 10.57 17.52
CA VAL A 55 7.05 11.31 16.58
C VAL A 55 6.40 12.65 16.24
N LYS A 56 7.22 13.66 15.95
CA LYS A 56 6.73 14.96 15.48
C LYS A 56 6.26 14.90 14.02
N LYS A 57 6.81 14.00 13.23
CA LYS A 57 6.55 13.84 11.80
C LYS A 57 6.14 12.39 11.52
N LEU A 58 4.94 12.18 11.00
CA LEU A 58 4.52 10.89 10.46
C LEU A 58 5.11 10.75 9.06
N ASP A 59 6.10 9.88 8.92
CA ASP A 59 6.90 9.72 7.71
C ASP A 59 6.74 8.30 7.15
N PHE A 60 6.47 8.16 5.86
CA PHE A 60 6.25 6.86 5.23
C PHE A 60 6.66 6.85 3.76
N LEU A 61 6.89 5.64 3.25
CA LEU A 61 7.15 5.37 1.85
C LEU A 61 5.96 4.66 1.21
N VAL A 62 5.77 4.83 -0.08
CA VAL A 62 4.74 4.17 -0.88
C VAL A 62 5.41 3.46 -2.04
N ILE A 63 5.16 2.16 -2.19
CA ILE A 63 5.70 1.32 -3.28
C ILE A 63 4.65 0.30 -3.72
N GLY A 64 4.61 0.01 -5.02
CA GLY A 64 3.83 -1.08 -5.61
C GLY A 64 4.65 -1.84 -6.63
N ASP A 65 4.12 -2.97 -7.08
CA ASP A 65 4.57 -3.64 -8.30
C ASP A 65 6.06 -3.98 -8.23
N TRP A 66 6.46 -4.52 -7.09
CA TRP A 66 7.86 -4.60 -6.69
C TRP A 66 8.45 -6.00 -6.72
N GLY A 67 7.63 -7.06 -6.58
CA GLY A 67 8.09 -8.44 -6.44
C GLY A 67 8.62 -9.09 -7.72
N TYR A 68 9.54 -8.44 -8.41
CA TYR A 68 10.04 -8.87 -9.71
C TYR A 68 11.55 -9.14 -9.67
N LYS A 69 11.91 -10.42 -9.59
CA LYS A 69 13.27 -11.00 -9.72
C LYS A 69 14.27 -10.75 -8.58
N GLY A 70 13.98 -9.93 -7.57
CA GLY A 70 14.81 -9.82 -6.37
C GLY A 70 16.15 -9.11 -6.58
N ASN A 71 17.19 -9.56 -5.87
CA ASN A 71 18.52 -8.95 -5.87
C ASN A 71 19.15 -8.87 -7.26
N GLY A 72 19.86 -7.77 -7.55
CA GLY A 72 20.56 -7.55 -8.82
C GLY A 72 19.66 -7.09 -9.98
N THR A 73 18.39 -6.75 -9.71
CA THR A 73 17.43 -6.27 -10.71
C THR A 73 16.98 -4.84 -10.42
N GLY A 74 16.04 -4.31 -11.22
CA GLY A 74 15.42 -3.01 -10.97
C GLY A 74 14.86 -2.86 -9.55
N GLN A 75 14.27 -3.93 -9.01
CA GLN A 75 13.77 -4.00 -7.63
C GLN A 75 14.86 -3.67 -6.60
N ALA A 76 16.06 -4.22 -6.77
CA ALA A 76 17.16 -4.04 -5.82
C ALA A 76 17.66 -2.59 -5.78
N SER A 77 17.64 -1.90 -6.92
CA SER A 77 17.98 -0.47 -7.01
C SER A 77 16.99 0.39 -6.22
N VAL A 78 15.69 0.13 -6.41
CA VAL A 78 14.61 0.80 -5.67
C VAL A 78 14.72 0.52 -4.17
N ALA A 79 14.94 -0.74 -3.78
CA ALA A 79 15.10 -1.14 -2.38
C ALA A 79 16.29 -0.45 -1.70
N ALA A 80 17.43 -0.32 -2.39
CA ALA A 80 18.60 0.39 -1.88
C ALA A 80 18.32 1.89 -1.63
N ALA A 81 17.59 2.53 -2.56
CA ALA A 81 17.15 3.92 -2.40
C ALA A 81 16.18 4.07 -1.22
N MET A 82 15.12 3.25 -1.17
CA MET A 82 14.16 3.23 -0.06
C MET A 82 14.83 3.02 1.29
N LYS A 83 15.83 2.12 1.38
CA LYS A 83 16.56 1.85 2.62
C LYS A 83 17.24 3.12 3.16
N ASN A 84 17.84 3.91 2.28
CA ASN A 84 18.45 5.18 2.65
C ASN A 84 17.41 6.22 3.07
N TRP A 85 16.33 6.38 2.28
CA TRP A 85 15.22 7.30 2.59
C TRP A 85 14.57 6.98 3.93
N ALA A 86 14.23 5.71 4.17
CA ALA A 86 13.63 5.26 5.41
C ALA A 86 14.52 5.54 6.62
N LYS A 87 15.84 5.36 6.46
CA LYS A 87 16.81 5.67 7.51
C LYS A 87 16.91 7.18 7.76
N TRP A 88 17.07 7.98 6.71
CA TRP A 88 17.28 9.44 6.83
C TRP A 88 16.08 10.15 7.40
N ASN A 89 14.88 9.74 7.01
CA ASN A 89 13.64 10.35 7.44
C ASN A 89 13.02 9.71 8.69
N ASN A 90 13.63 8.62 9.18
CA ASN A 90 13.04 7.77 10.21
C ASN A 90 11.61 7.39 9.83
N SER A 91 11.41 6.74 8.68
CA SER A 91 10.07 6.33 8.26
C SER A 91 9.46 5.34 9.27
N GLN A 92 8.16 5.46 9.46
CA GLN A 92 7.38 4.72 10.45
C GLN A 92 6.77 3.44 9.87
N PHE A 93 6.48 3.43 8.57
CA PHE A 93 5.89 2.31 7.84
C PHE A 93 6.08 2.48 6.33
N VAL A 94 5.72 1.43 5.59
CA VAL A 94 5.55 1.44 4.14
C VAL A 94 4.07 1.24 3.82
N ILE A 95 3.53 2.00 2.88
CA ILE A 95 2.28 1.70 2.20
C ILE A 95 2.64 0.87 0.95
N ASN A 96 2.14 -0.35 0.90
CA ASN A 96 2.40 -1.28 -0.17
C ASN A 96 1.14 -1.43 -1.02
N VAL A 97 1.17 -0.90 -2.25
CA VAL A 97 0.00 -0.76 -3.13
C VAL A 97 -0.24 -1.99 -4.02
N GLY A 98 0.28 -3.16 -3.64
CA GLY A 98 -0.05 -4.44 -4.28
C GLY A 98 0.89 -4.87 -5.39
N ASP A 99 0.54 -5.97 -6.04
CA ASP A 99 1.39 -6.77 -6.94
C ASP A 99 2.71 -7.14 -6.24
N ASN A 100 2.54 -7.93 -5.18
CA ASN A 100 3.60 -8.22 -4.24
C ASN A 100 4.61 -9.21 -4.79
N PHE A 101 4.16 -10.14 -5.64
CA PHE A 101 4.97 -11.22 -6.18
C PHE A 101 4.56 -11.54 -7.63
N TYR A 102 5.48 -11.38 -8.56
CA TYR A 102 5.23 -11.66 -9.97
C TYR A 102 5.74 -13.05 -10.38
N GLN A 103 5.12 -13.59 -11.42
CA GLN A 103 5.68 -14.61 -12.29
C GLN A 103 6.86 -14.01 -13.07
N ILE A 104 7.97 -14.73 -13.07
CA ILE A 104 9.21 -14.30 -13.70
C ILE A 104 9.45 -14.97 -15.07
N ASP A 105 9.08 -16.23 -15.20
CA ASP A 105 9.18 -17.04 -16.41
C ASP A 105 8.15 -18.20 -16.40
N ASP A 106 8.13 -19.00 -17.46
CA ASP A 106 7.15 -20.08 -17.67
C ASP A 106 7.22 -21.20 -16.62
N ASN A 107 8.28 -21.31 -15.82
CA ASN A 107 8.41 -22.28 -14.73
C ASN A 107 8.08 -21.69 -13.35
N ASP A 108 7.67 -20.42 -13.31
CA ASP A 108 7.24 -19.69 -12.12
C ASP A 108 5.73 -19.43 -12.17
N TYR A 109 5.17 -18.82 -11.13
CA TYR A 109 3.74 -18.47 -11.01
C TYR A 109 3.57 -17.07 -10.43
N ASP A 110 2.43 -16.44 -10.63
CA ASP A 110 2.12 -15.16 -9.99
C ASP A 110 1.73 -15.34 -8.51
N GLY A 111 1.82 -14.28 -7.71
CA GLY A 111 1.46 -14.30 -6.30
C GLY A 111 2.29 -15.30 -5.49
N ILE A 112 1.64 -15.92 -4.51
CA ILE A 112 2.20 -16.98 -3.67
C ILE A 112 1.23 -18.16 -3.55
N GLN A 113 1.76 -19.34 -3.30
CA GLN A 113 0.95 -20.56 -3.12
C GLN A 113 0.65 -20.86 -1.65
N SER A 114 1.54 -20.46 -0.73
CA SER A 114 1.41 -20.74 0.70
C SER A 114 2.22 -19.76 1.56
N VAL A 115 2.07 -19.88 2.88
CA VAL A 115 2.85 -19.10 3.85
C VAL A 115 4.34 -19.46 3.90
N ASP A 116 4.74 -20.58 3.30
CA ASP A 116 6.13 -21.05 3.23
C ASP A 116 6.75 -20.82 1.84
N ASP A 117 6.06 -20.06 0.98
CA ASP A 117 6.52 -19.73 -0.36
C ASP A 117 7.88 -18.98 -0.33
N PRO A 118 8.90 -19.46 -1.08
CA PRO A 118 10.23 -18.86 -1.06
C PRO A 118 10.27 -17.42 -1.59
N LYS A 119 9.23 -16.95 -2.28
CA LYS A 119 9.16 -15.57 -2.79
C LYS A 119 9.18 -14.53 -1.67
N PHE A 120 8.60 -14.82 -0.49
CA PHE A 120 8.71 -13.91 0.66
C PHE A 120 10.16 -13.67 1.05
N LYS A 121 10.97 -14.73 1.13
CA LYS A 121 12.38 -14.58 1.47
C LYS A 121 13.12 -13.85 0.36
N THR A 122 12.97 -14.33 -0.87
CA THR A 122 13.78 -13.92 -2.02
C THR A 122 13.49 -12.50 -2.47
N TYR A 123 12.22 -12.09 -2.45
CA TYR A 123 11.78 -10.81 -3.01
C TYR A 123 11.44 -9.78 -1.93
N TRP A 124 11.19 -10.18 -0.68
CA TRP A 124 10.89 -9.23 0.39
C TRP A 124 11.98 -9.18 1.47
N LEU A 125 12.19 -10.27 2.21
CA LEU A 125 13.07 -10.27 3.39
C LEU A 125 14.55 -10.02 3.05
N ASP A 126 15.05 -10.62 1.98
CA ASP A 126 16.46 -10.47 1.57
C ASP A 126 16.74 -9.15 0.83
N VAL A 127 15.69 -8.49 0.31
CA VAL A 127 15.80 -7.29 -0.52
C VAL A 127 15.62 -6.02 0.32
N TYR A 128 14.56 -5.95 1.13
CA TYR A 128 14.21 -4.76 1.91
C TYR A 128 14.78 -4.83 3.33
N THR A 129 16.04 -4.43 3.45
CA THR A 129 16.82 -4.51 4.69
C THR A 129 16.96 -3.17 5.43
N GLY A 130 17.51 -3.19 6.64
CA GLY A 130 17.68 -1.98 7.47
C GLY A 130 16.35 -1.51 8.04
N ARG A 131 16.10 -0.20 8.04
CA ARG A 131 14.84 0.35 8.60
C ARG A 131 13.59 -0.26 7.97
N LEU A 132 13.65 -0.65 6.70
CA LEU A 132 12.55 -1.32 6.00
C LEU A 132 12.20 -2.70 6.57
N ALA A 133 13.17 -3.38 7.21
CA ALA A 133 12.94 -4.63 7.91
C ALA A 133 12.38 -4.41 9.34
N ASP A 134 12.43 -3.20 9.88
CA ASP A 134 11.96 -2.94 11.25
C ASP A 134 10.53 -2.38 11.30
N ILE A 135 9.98 -1.98 10.15
CA ILE A 135 8.69 -1.28 10.06
C ILE A 135 7.63 -2.11 9.36
N PRO A 136 6.34 -1.92 9.70
CA PRO A 136 5.26 -2.60 9.01
C PRO A 136 5.09 -2.08 7.58
N TRP A 137 4.66 -2.98 6.71
CA TRP A 137 4.22 -2.76 5.35
C TRP A 137 2.70 -2.95 5.32
N PHE A 138 1.95 -1.85 5.26
CA PHE A 138 0.50 -1.87 5.13
C PHE A 138 0.13 -2.14 3.68
N THR A 139 -0.30 -3.37 3.43
CA THR A 139 -0.38 -3.96 2.10
C THR A 139 -1.83 -4.09 1.64
N VAL A 140 -2.06 -3.86 0.35
CA VAL A 140 -3.22 -4.34 -0.41
C VAL A 140 -2.77 -5.42 -1.41
N ALA A 141 -3.68 -6.28 -1.85
CA ALA A 141 -3.42 -7.20 -2.95
C ALA A 141 -3.50 -6.47 -4.30
N GLY A 142 -2.72 -6.92 -5.27
CA GLY A 142 -2.88 -6.56 -6.67
C GLY A 142 -3.30 -7.74 -7.54
N ASN A 143 -3.46 -7.51 -8.83
CA ASN A 143 -4.01 -8.52 -9.72
C ASN A 143 -3.11 -9.75 -9.86
N HIS A 144 -1.79 -9.59 -9.76
CA HIS A 144 -0.88 -10.73 -9.77
C HIS A 144 -1.00 -11.57 -8.50
N ASP A 145 -1.38 -10.98 -7.37
CA ASP A 145 -1.68 -11.76 -6.17
C ASP A 145 -2.97 -12.58 -6.32
N TRP A 146 -3.96 -12.02 -7.05
CA TRP A 146 -5.21 -12.67 -7.41
C TRP A 146 -5.08 -13.74 -8.51
N TYR A 147 -3.96 -13.80 -9.22
CA TYR A 147 -3.64 -14.88 -10.16
C TYR A 147 -3.17 -16.16 -9.46
N ALA A 148 -3.10 -16.17 -8.13
CA ALA A 148 -2.82 -17.34 -7.31
C ALA A 148 -3.70 -17.35 -6.04
N ASN A 149 -3.24 -17.99 -4.96
CA ASN A 149 -3.96 -18.01 -3.70
C ASN A 149 -3.77 -16.68 -2.95
N VAL A 150 -4.61 -15.69 -3.26
CA VAL A 150 -4.56 -14.38 -2.59
C VAL A 150 -4.78 -14.48 -1.07
N SER A 151 -5.49 -15.51 -0.59
CA SER A 151 -5.68 -15.74 0.86
C SER A 151 -4.39 -16.14 1.57
N ALA A 152 -3.40 -16.68 0.85
CA ALA A 152 -2.10 -17.01 1.43
C ALA A 152 -1.35 -15.75 1.92
N LEU A 153 -1.61 -14.57 1.36
CA LEU A 153 -1.04 -13.31 1.85
C LEU A 153 -1.56 -12.97 3.24
N LEU A 154 -2.87 -13.13 3.44
CA LEU A 154 -3.54 -12.91 4.73
C LEU A 154 -3.05 -13.95 5.75
N ASP A 155 -2.96 -15.22 5.34
CA ASP A 155 -2.42 -16.27 6.20
C ASP A 155 -0.98 -15.98 6.60
N TYR A 156 -0.14 -15.44 5.69
CA TYR A 156 1.24 -15.08 6.03
C TYR A 156 1.29 -14.00 7.11
N TYR A 157 0.45 -12.96 7.02
CA TYR A 157 0.29 -11.95 8.06
C TYR A 157 -0.06 -12.58 9.42
N TRP A 158 -1.07 -13.45 9.44
CA TRP A 158 -1.59 -14.03 10.69
C TRP A 158 -0.68 -15.12 11.29
N LEU A 159 0.13 -15.80 10.47
CA LEU A 159 0.85 -17.02 10.87
C LEU A 159 2.37 -16.89 10.90
N LYS A 160 2.96 -15.97 10.12
CA LYS A 160 4.41 -15.89 9.94
C LYS A 160 4.97 -14.55 10.38
N ASP A 161 4.54 -13.47 9.74
CA ASP A 161 5.13 -12.16 9.96
C ASP A 161 4.10 -11.04 9.79
N ASN A 162 3.69 -10.46 10.92
CA ASN A 162 2.68 -9.42 10.95
C ASN A 162 3.19 -8.05 10.45
N ARG A 163 4.48 -7.92 10.10
CA ARG A 163 5.00 -6.73 9.41
C ARG A 163 4.48 -6.68 7.98
N PHE A 164 4.19 -7.82 7.34
CA PHE A 164 3.48 -7.84 6.06
C PHE A 164 1.99 -7.69 6.34
N PHE A 165 1.55 -6.46 6.64
CA PHE A 165 0.27 -6.18 7.26
C PHE A 165 -0.88 -6.21 6.24
N ILE A 166 -1.59 -7.33 6.17
CA ILE A 166 -2.79 -7.54 5.34
C ILE A 166 -3.80 -8.45 6.08
N PRO A 167 -4.50 -7.94 7.11
CA PRO A 167 -5.40 -8.75 7.94
C PRO A 167 -6.63 -9.28 7.19
N SER A 168 -7.00 -8.60 6.10
CA SER A 168 -8.07 -8.91 5.16
C SER A 168 -7.81 -8.11 3.86
N LEU A 169 -8.57 -8.38 2.80
CA LEU A 169 -8.50 -7.59 1.56
C LEU A 169 -9.09 -6.17 1.70
N TYR A 170 -9.89 -5.94 2.75
CA TYR A 170 -10.45 -4.61 3.08
C TYR A 170 -10.30 -4.34 4.57
N TYR A 171 -9.57 -3.29 4.96
CA TYR A 171 -9.36 -2.95 6.36
C TYR A 171 -9.15 -1.45 6.58
N VAL A 172 -9.36 -1.01 7.82
CA VAL A 172 -9.23 0.40 8.21
C VAL A 172 -8.19 0.55 9.31
N ARG A 173 -7.35 1.57 9.18
CA ARG A 173 -6.39 1.97 10.22
C ARG A 173 -6.63 3.41 10.63
N LYS A 174 -6.34 3.73 11.89
CA LYS A 174 -6.27 5.09 12.42
C LYS A 174 -4.92 5.27 13.10
N SER A 175 -4.13 6.22 12.62
CA SER A 175 -2.86 6.59 13.22
C SER A 175 -3.02 7.88 14.01
N THR A 176 -2.45 7.95 15.21
CA THR A 176 -2.33 9.18 16.00
C THR A 176 -0.85 9.47 16.24
N PHE A 177 -0.42 10.72 16.06
CA PHE A 177 0.97 11.10 16.28
C PHE A 177 1.13 12.52 16.82
N GLY A 178 2.34 12.85 17.27
CA GLY A 178 2.69 14.17 17.74
C GLY A 178 2.07 14.58 19.08
N ARG A 179 2.38 15.80 19.53
CA ARG A 179 1.86 16.35 20.79
C ARG A 179 0.42 16.83 20.64
N SER A 180 0.06 17.28 19.44
CA SER A 180 -1.30 17.73 19.12
C SER A 180 -2.26 16.57 18.89
N LYS A 181 -1.76 15.32 18.95
CA LYS A 181 -2.52 14.09 18.67
C LYS A 181 -3.16 14.15 17.27
N THR A 182 -2.40 14.57 16.27
CA THR A 182 -2.86 14.58 14.88
C THR A 182 -3.31 13.18 14.47
N GLU A 183 -4.55 13.07 13.97
CA GLU A 183 -5.14 11.82 13.52
C GLU A 183 -5.12 11.69 12.00
N VAL A 184 -4.93 10.45 11.54
CA VAL A 184 -4.94 10.06 10.14
C VAL A 184 -5.77 8.78 9.98
N ALA A 185 -6.74 8.79 9.06
CA ALA A 185 -7.52 7.63 8.68
C ALA A 185 -6.98 7.02 7.39
N TRP A 186 -6.87 5.69 7.37
CA TRP A 186 -6.44 4.91 6.21
C TRP A 186 -7.51 3.86 5.89
N ILE A 187 -8.04 3.87 4.68
CA ILE A 187 -8.98 2.87 4.20
C ILE A 187 -8.28 2.08 3.10
N HIS A 188 -7.95 0.83 3.40
CA HIS A 188 -7.30 -0.08 2.46
C HIS A 188 -8.38 -0.90 1.77
N ILE A 189 -8.40 -0.85 0.44
CA ILE A 189 -9.43 -1.43 -0.40
C ILE A 189 -8.82 -2.39 -1.42
N ASP A 190 -9.53 -3.47 -1.71
CA ASP A 190 -9.23 -4.31 -2.84
C ASP A 190 -9.96 -3.81 -4.09
N THR A 191 -9.16 -3.53 -5.11
CA THR A 191 -9.59 -2.94 -6.38
C THR A 191 -9.85 -3.96 -7.48
N ASP A 192 -9.38 -5.20 -7.33
CA ASP A 192 -9.49 -6.24 -8.35
C ASP A 192 -10.94 -6.56 -8.75
N PRO A 193 -11.89 -6.72 -7.81
CA PRO A 193 -13.31 -6.83 -8.12
C PRO A 193 -13.88 -5.71 -9.02
N PHE A 194 -13.32 -4.51 -8.94
CA PHE A 194 -13.79 -3.34 -9.69
C PHE A 194 -13.11 -3.20 -11.06
N ALA A 195 -11.94 -3.83 -11.25
CA ALA A 195 -11.18 -3.79 -12.49
C ALA A 195 -11.54 -4.94 -13.44
N TYR A 196 -11.92 -6.11 -12.91
CA TYR A 196 -12.18 -7.31 -13.70
C TYR A 196 -13.66 -7.70 -13.71
N PHE A 197 -14.26 -7.72 -14.90
CA PHE A 197 -15.63 -8.16 -15.06
C PHE A 197 -15.73 -9.69 -15.10
N TYR A 198 -16.29 -10.28 -14.04
CA TYR A 198 -16.43 -11.74 -13.87
C TYR A 198 -16.98 -12.46 -15.13
N GLY A 199 -18.03 -11.91 -15.73
CA GLY A 199 -18.71 -12.49 -16.89
C GLY A 199 -17.83 -12.62 -18.14
N ASN A 200 -16.80 -11.78 -18.28
CA ASN A 200 -15.90 -11.77 -19.44
C ASN A 200 -14.50 -12.32 -19.15
N LEU A 201 -14.25 -12.85 -17.95
CA LEU A 201 -12.97 -13.49 -17.65
C LEU A 201 -12.90 -14.86 -18.32
N THR A 202 -12.08 -14.96 -19.37
CA THR A 202 -11.83 -16.19 -20.15
C THR A 202 -10.39 -16.66 -20.07
N ASP A 203 -9.45 -15.80 -19.68
CA ASP A 203 -8.00 -16.04 -19.73
C ASP A 203 -7.32 -15.98 -18.35
N LYS A 204 -8.07 -15.66 -17.28
CA LYS A 204 -7.58 -15.53 -15.90
C LYS A 204 -8.34 -16.46 -14.97
N ASN A 205 -8.10 -17.76 -15.12
CA ASN A 205 -8.87 -18.80 -14.44
C ASN A 205 -8.79 -18.71 -12.92
N GLU A 206 -7.60 -18.46 -12.36
CA GLU A 206 -7.41 -18.36 -10.91
C GLU A 206 -8.11 -17.14 -10.33
N LEU A 207 -7.97 -15.96 -10.95
CA LEU A 207 -8.71 -14.76 -10.53
C LEU A 207 -10.22 -14.99 -10.57
N LYS A 208 -10.73 -15.63 -11.64
CA LYS A 208 -12.15 -15.96 -11.73
C LYS A 208 -12.58 -16.94 -10.63
N ALA A 209 -11.79 -17.96 -10.34
CA ALA A 209 -12.06 -18.94 -9.29
C ALA A 209 -12.05 -18.30 -7.89
N ASN A 210 -11.09 -17.40 -7.63
CA ASN A 210 -11.03 -16.60 -6.41
C ASN A 210 -12.28 -15.74 -6.23
N LEU A 211 -12.68 -15.00 -7.28
CA LEU A 211 -13.89 -14.16 -7.26
C LEU A 211 -15.14 -15.00 -6.97
N ALA A 212 -15.30 -16.15 -7.63
CA ALA A 212 -16.42 -17.05 -7.37
C ALA A 212 -16.43 -17.59 -5.93
N THR A 213 -15.27 -18.03 -5.44
CA THR A 213 -15.12 -18.55 -4.08
C THR A 213 -15.47 -17.52 -3.02
N MET A 214 -15.16 -16.25 -3.28
CA MET A 214 -15.48 -15.12 -2.40
C MET A 214 -16.85 -14.49 -2.67
N ASN A 215 -17.67 -15.09 -3.54
CA ASN A 215 -19.00 -14.61 -3.90
C ASN A 215 -18.98 -13.17 -4.46
N ILE A 216 -18.15 -12.94 -5.49
CA ILE A 216 -17.96 -11.65 -6.18
C ILE A 216 -18.11 -11.86 -7.70
N GLU A 217 -19.33 -12.12 -8.14
CA GLU A 217 -19.66 -12.49 -9.53
C GLU A 217 -20.60 -11.47 -10.19
N THR A 218 -21.27 -10.65 -9.39
CA THR A 218 -22.39 -9.80 -9.81
C THR A 218 -22.17 -8.34 -9.45
N SER A 219 -22.89 -7.44 -10.13
CA SER A 219 -22.90 -6.01 -9.81
C SER A 219 -23.37 -5.73 -8.38
N ASP A 220 -24.34 -6.47 -7.86
CA ASP A 220 -24.90 -6.23 -6.53
C ASP A 220 -23.85 -6.45 -5.42
N GLN A 221 -22.97 -7.43 -5.60
CA GLN A 221 -21.84 -7.66 -4.69
C GLN A 221 -20.83 -6.51 -4.76
N LEU A 222 -20.55 -5.98 -5.96
CA LEU A 222 -19.67 -4.81 -6.14
C LEU A 222 -20.28 -3.54 -5.51
N GLU A 223 -21.58 -3.32 -5.66
CA GLU A 223 -22.30 -2.23 -5.00
C GLU A 223 -22.27 -2.38 -3.47
N GLY A 224 -22.31 -3.61 -2.94
CA GLY A 224 -22.08 -3.90 -1.53
C GLY A 224 -20.69 -3.47 -1.05
N LYS A 225 -19.64 -3.72 -1.86
CA LYS A 225 -18.27 -3.25 -1.56
C LYS A 225 -18.18 -1.72 -1.62
N LEU A 226 -18.79 -1.07 -2.61
CA LEU A 226 -18.87 0.40 -2.69
C LEU A 226 -19.58 0.99 -1.48
N SER A 227 -20.68 0.36 -1.04
CA SER A 227 -21.44 0.78 0.14
C SER A 227 -20.58 0.71 1.39
N TRP A 228 -19.81 -0.37 1.58
CA TRP A 228 -18.87 -0.49 2.69
C TRP A 228 -17.80 0.61 2.66
N ILE A 229 -17.22 0.90 1.48
CA ILE A 229 -16.23 1.98 1.32
C ILE A 229 -16.86 3.33 1.71
N GLU A 230 -18.08 3.60 1.25
CA GLU A 230 -18.80 4.83 1.58
C GLU A 230 -19.08 4.94 3.09
N GLU A 231 -19.46 3.85 3.76
CA GLU A 231 -19.66 3.81 5.20
C GLU A 231 -18.38 4.14 5.97
N GLN A 232 -17.24 3.59 5.56
CA GLN A 232 -15.96 3.91 6.20
C GLN A 232 -15.60 5.38 6.01
N LEU A 233 -15.81 5.93 4.80
CA LEU A 233 -15.60 7.35 4.53
C LEU A 233 -16.49 8.25 5.40
N LYS A 234 -17.78 7.91 5.56
CA LYS A 234 -18.71 8.62 6.47
C LYS A 234 -18.22 8.58 7.92
N ALA A 235 -17.71 7.43 8.37
CA ALA A 235 -17.32 7.19 9.76
C ALA A 235 -16.03 7.91 10.21
N VAL A 236 -15.26 8.49 9.28
CA VAL A 236 -14.00 9.18 9.58
C VAL A 236 -13.99 10.65 9.16
N GLN A 237 -15.17 11.24 8.92
CA GLN A 237 -15.26 12.64 8.50
C GLN A 237 -14.78 13.65 9.55
N ASP A 238 -14.68 13.25 10.82
CA ASP A 238 -14.08 14.03 11.90
C ASP A 238 -12.54 14.08 11.84
N ILE A 239 -11.92 13.26 10.98
CA ILE A 239 -10.47 13.19 10.83
C ILE A 239 -10.01 14.01 9.62
N LYS A 240 -9.05 14.88 9.88
CA LYS A 240 -8.46 15.81 8.92
C LYS A 240 -7.77 15.13 7.73
N TRP A 241 -7.01 14.09 7.99
CA TRP A 241 -6.28 13.35 6.96
C TRP A 241 -7.00 12.04 6.67
N ILE A 242 -7.62 11.93 5.50
CA ILE A 242 -8.22 10.67 5.04
C ILE A 242 -7.48 10.21 3.81
N PHE A 243 -6.90 9.02 3.89
CA PHE A 243 -6.22 8.37 2.78
C PHE A 243 -6.92 7.07 2.42
N VAL A 244 -6.98 6.81 1.12
CA VAL A 244 -7.42 5.52 0.59
C VAL A 244 -6.24 4.87 -0.12
N VAL A 245 -6.08 3.56 0.07
CA VAL A 245 -5.02 2.76 -0.54
C VAL A 245 -5.68 1.63 -1.32
N GLY A 246 -5.33 1.50 -2.60
CA GLY A 246 -5.79 0.41 -3.46
C GLY A 246 -4.70 0.05 -4.46
N HIS A 247 -4.93 -0.96 -5.31
CA HIS A 247 -3.92 -1.36 -6.28
C HIS A 247 -4.07 -0.61 -7.61
N HIS A 248 -5.27 -0.59 -8.20
CA HIS A 248 -5.48 -0.01 -9.53
C HIS A 248 -5.48 1.52 -9.49
N GLY A 249 -4.78 2.14 -10.43
CA GLY A 249 -4.69 3.59 -10.59
C GLY A 249 -6.03 4.24 -10.95
N LEU A 250 -6.27 5.43 -10.39
CA LEU A 250 -7.44 6.26 -10.73
C LEU A 250 -7.06 7.58 -11.41
N VAL A 251 -5.80 7.70 -11.85
CA VAL A 251 -5.28 8.85 -12.59
C VAL A 251 -5.82 8.84 -14.01
N GLY A 252 -6.47 9.93 -14.42
CA GLY A 252 -6.96 10.13 -15.78
C GLY A 252 -7.67 8.91 -16.38
N ASP A 253 -7.27 8.53 -17.60
CA ASP A 253 -7.87 7.44 -18.37
C ASP A 253 -7.66 6.06 -17.75
N CYS A 254 -6.71 5.87 -16.83
CA CYS A 254 -6.53 4.60 -16.13
C CYS A 254 -7.66 4.28 -15.16
N SER A 255 -8.45 5.29 -14.77
CA SER A 255 -9.68 5.07 -14.03
C SER A 255 -10.81 4.45 -14.87
N ASN A 256 -10.74 4.50 -16.20
CA ASN A 256 -11.83 4.13 -17.11
C ASN A 256 -11.90 2.61 -17.40
N VAL A 257 -11.79 1.79 -16.36
CA VAL A 257 -11.88 0.33 -16.46
C VAL A 257 -13.04 -0.19 -15.62
N TYR A 258 -13.99 -0.85 -16.27
CA TYR A 258 -15.14 -1.52 -15.67
C TYR A 258 -15.83 -0.68 -14.56
N TYR A 259 -15.72 -1.06 -13.28
CA TYR A 259 -16.37 -0.40 -12.15
C TYR A 259 -15.46 0.58 -11.40
N LEU A 260 -14.15 0.66 -11.70
CA LEU A 260 -13.24 1.63 -11.09
C LEU A 260 -13.73 3.09 -11.14
N PRO A 261 -14.41 3.57 -12.22
CA PRO A 261 -14.94 4.94 -12.24
C PRO A 261 -15.91 5.27 -11.11
N ARG A 262 -16.52 4.27 -10.46
CA ARG A 262 -17.44 4.47 -9.32
C ARG A 262 -16.73 4.90 -8.03
N LEU A 263 -15.42 4.66 -7.90
CA LEU A 263 -14.64 5.02 -6.72
C LEU A 263 -14.37 6.53 -6.64
N ARG A 264 -14.02 7.17 -7.76
CA ARG A 264 -13.67 8.60 -7.79
C ARG A 264 -14.80 9.49 -7.22
N PRO A 265 -16.08 9.36 -7.65
CA PRO A 265 -17.16 10.17 -7.08
C PRO A 265 -17.31 10.03 -5.56
N LEU A 266 -17.05 8.85 -5.00
CA LEU A 266 -17.07 8.66 -3.55
C LEU A 266 -15.92 9.43 -2.89
N PHE A 267 -14.70 9.28 -3.41
CA PHE A 267 -13.53 9.94 -2.82
C PHE A 267 -13.64 11.46 -2.88
N GLU A 268 -14.16 12.00 -3.99
CA GLU A 268 -14.43 13.44 -4.14
C GLU A 268 -15.54 13.92 -3.19
N LYS A 269 -16.67 13.19 -3.11
CA LYS A 269 -17.80 13.51 -2.23
C LYS A 269 -17.38 13.62 -0.76
N TYR A 270 -16.50 12.72 -0.31
CA TYR A 270 -16.01 12.65 1.07
C TYR A 270 -14.65 13.34 1.27
N ARG A 271 -14.20 14.11 0.28
CA ARG A 271 -12.99 14.94 0.28
C ARG A 271 -11.73 14.20 0.73
N VAL A 272 -11.56 12.95 0.29
CA VAL A 272 -10.34 12.17 0.56
C VAL A 272 -9.12 13.02 0.24
N THR A 273 -8.12 13.05 1.12
CA THR A 273 -6.93 13.87 0.92
C THR A 273 -6.10 13.32 -0.24
N ALA A 274 -5.82 12.03 -0.21
CA ALA A 274 -5.12 11.36 -1.29
C ALA A 274 -5.53 9.88 -1.45
N TYR A 275 -5.47 9.41 -2.69
CA TYR A 275 -5.55 8.00 -3.05
C TYR A 275 -4.17 7.52 -3.50
N PHE A 276 -3.70 6.41 -2.95
CA PHE A 276 -2.41 5.79 -3.31
C PHE A 276 -2.65 4.48 -4.04
N ALA A 277 -2.03 4.32 -5.21
CA ALA A 277 -2.14 3.14 -6.07
C ALA A 277 -0.84 2.77 -6.78
N GLY A 278 -0.83 1.60 -7.42
CA GLY A 278 0.22 1.06 -8.29
C GLY A 278 -0.38 0.64 -9.63
N HIS A 279 -0.19 -0.63 -10.00
CA HIS A 279 -0.68 -1.33 -11.20
C HIS A 279 -0.07 -0.84 -12.51
N ASN A 280 -0.16 0.47 -12.77
CA ASN A 280 0.58 1.07 -13.87
C ASN A 280 2.04 1.22 -13.44
N HIS A 281 2.97 0.72 -14.24
CA HIS A 281 4.38 0.63 -13.87
C HIS A 281 5.13 1.96 -14.04
N VAL A 282 4.59 3.03 -13.45
CA VAL A 282 5.05 4.41 -13.56
C VAL A 282 5.00 5.13 -12.22
N LEU A 283 5.61 6.32 -12.17
CA LEU A 283 5.41 7.29 -11.11
C LEU A 283 4.61 8.46 -11.69
N GLU A 284 3.42 8.73 -11.19
CA GLU A 284 2.59 9.81 -11.71
C GLU A 284 1.55 10.28 -10.69
N MET A 285 0.92 11.41 -11.00
CA MET A 285 -0.13 11.96 -10.16
C MET A 285 -1.15 12.78 -10.92
N GLU A 286 -2.36 12.81 -10.37
CA GLU A 286 -3.38 13.80 -10.67
C GLU A 286 -3.54 14.71 -9.44
N SER A 287 -3.14 15.97 -9.58
CA SER A 287 -3.23 16.98 -8.51
C SER A 287 -4.66 17.52 -8.39
N THR A 288 -5.02 18.01 -7.21
CA THR A 288 -6.28 18.76 -7.00
C THR A 288 -6.43 19.92 -7.96
N ASN A 289 -7.66 20.25 -8.33
CA ASN A 289 -8.00 21.40 -9.16
C ASN A 289 -9.33 22.04 -8.70
N ALA A 290 -9.90 22.93 -9.50
CA ALA A 290 -11.14 23.63 -9.15
C ALA A 290 -12.35 22.69 -8.94
N THR A 291 -12.29 21.47 -9.48
CA THR A 291 -13.39 20.48 -9.48
C THR A 291 -13.04 19.16 -8.79
N SER A 292 -11.77 18.93 -8.45
CA SER A 292 -11.29 17.73 -7.74
C SER A 292 -10.47 18.11 -6.53
N HIS A 293 -10.84 17.56 -5.38
CA HIS A 293 -10.22 17.83 -4.08
C HIS A 293 -9.27 16.72 -3.63
N VAL A 294 -9.24 15.60 -4.35
CA VAL A 294 -8.41 14.45 -4.05
C VAL A 294 -7.13 14.53 -4.87
N THR A 295 -5.98 14.24 -4.27
CA THR A 295 -4.78 13.94 -5.04
C THR A 295 -4.68 12.44 -5.30
N TYR A 296 -4.54 12.04 -6.56
CA TYR A 296 -4.36 10.64 -6.93
C TYR A 296 -2.89 10.40 -7.24
N PHE A 297 -2.28 9.45 -6.55
CA PHE A 297 -0.89 9.05 -6.74
C PHE A 297 -0.81 7.63 -7.29
N THR A 298 0.06 7.46 -8.28
CA THR A 298 0.50 6.14 -8.77
C THR A 298 1.98 5.98 -8.48
N SER A 299 2.34 4.93 -7.74
CA SER A 299 3.71 4.55 -7.38
C SER A 299 3.97 3.06 -7.66
N GLY A 300 3.65 2.63 -8.88
CA GLY A 300 3.74 1.22 -9.32
C GLY A 300 5.05 0.86 -10.02
N ALA A 301 6.12 1.63 -9.83
CA ALA A 301 7.40 1.40 -10.51
C ALA A 301 8.46 0.78 -9.59
N GLY A 302 8.05 -0.11 -8.67
CA GLY A 302 8.92 -0.64 -7.62
C GLY A 302 9.87 -1.74 -8.07
N GLY A 303 9.50 -2.51 -9.11
CA GLY A 303 10.30 -3.59 -9.67
C GLY A 303 10.19 -3.73 -11.19
N LYS A 304 9.14 -3.16 -11.79
CA LYS A 304 8.91 -3.05 -13.24
C LYS A 304 8.73 -1.59 -13.65
N PHE A 305 8.74 -1.33 -14.95
CA PHE A 305 8.42 -0.02 -15.51
C PHE A 305 7.64 -0.14 -16.83
N ASP A 306 6.85 0.88 -17.13
CA ASP A 306 6.21 1.12 -18.41
C ASP A 306 6.90 2.27 -19.16
N LEU A 307 6.74 2.28 -20.48
CA LEU A 307 7.22 3.37 -21.34
C LEU A 307 6.25 4.55 -21.42
N LYS A 308 5.01 4.37 -20.96
CA LYS A 308 3.93 5.38 -21.02
C LYS A 308 3.10 5.31 -19.75
N GLY A 309 2.83 6.47 -19.16
CA GLY A 309 1.86 6.62 -18.08
C GLY A 309 0.43 6.84 -18.57
N CYS A 310 -0.46 7.11 -17.63
CA CYS A 310 -1.87 7.32 -17.87
C CYS A 310 -2.13 8.68 -18.51
N LYS A 311 -2.93 8.69 -19.58
CA LYS A 311 -3.38 9.96 -20.19
C LYS A 311 -4.28 10.69 -19.20
N GLY A 312 -4.04 11.98 -19.01
CA GLY A 312 -4.78 12.82 -18.05
C GLY A 312 -4.06 13.04 -16.72
N ALA A 313 -2.91 12.40 -16.48
CA ALA A 313 -2.04 12.74 -15.38
C ALA A 313 -1.62 14.23 -15.43
N THR A 314 -1.62 14.88 -14.27
CA THR A 314 -1.08 16.26 -14.14
C THR A 314 0.45 16.28 -14.19
N TRP A 315 1.07 15.17 -13.79
CA TRP A 315 2.50 14.94 -13.89
C TRP A 315 2.76 13.44 -13.95
N GLY A 316 3.74 13.02 -14.75
CA GLY A 316 4.25 11.66 -14.78
C GLY A 316 5.75 11.65 -15.05
N SER A 317 6.44 10.65 -14.52
CA SER A 317 7.86 10.44 -14.78
C SER A 317 8.10 10.07 -16.25
N PRO A 318 9.33 10.26 -16.77
CA PRO A 318 9.71 9.70 -18.06
C PRO A 318 9.52 8.18 -18.08
N GLY A 319 9.07 7.64 -19.20
CA GLY A 319 8.98 6.18 -19.39
C GLY A 319 10.31 5.49 -19.10
N GLY A 320 10.26 4.29 -18.50
CA GLY A 320 11.45 3.60 -18.03
C GLY A 320 11.90 3.97 -16.61
N THR A 321 11.21 4.88 -15.93
CA THR A 321 11.56 5.27 -14.56
C THR A 321 11.06 4.22 -13.56
N MET A 322 11.97 3.71 -12.73
CA MET A 322 11.65 2.98 -11.50
C MET A 322 11.87 3.86 -10.28
N GLY A 323 11.14 3.58 -9.20
CA GLY A 323 11.22 4.37 -7.99
C GLY A 323 10.05 4.18 -7.04
N PHE A 324 9.86 5.17 -6.18
CA PHE A 324 8.83 5.15 -5.13
C PHE A 324 8.40 6.58 -4.78
N LEU A 325 7.33 6.68 -3.99
CA LEU A 325 6.85 7.93 -3.42
C LEU A 325 7.22 7.99 -1.93
N HIS A 326 7.74 9.12 -1.47
CA HIS A 326 7.91 9.44 -0.05
C HIS A 326 6.90 10.51 0.34
N VAL A 327 6.34 10.36 1.55
CA VAL A 327 5.34 11.28 2.10
C VAL A 327 5.63 11.54 3.57
N SER A 328 5.40 12.77 4.00
CA SER A 328 5.46 13.11 5.41
C SER A 328 4.46 14.17 5.84
N ILE A 329 3.97 14.04 7.07
CA ILE A 329 3.03 14.97 7.70
C ILE A 329 3.63 15.41 9.03
N GLU A 330 3.77 16.71 9.24
CA GLU A 330 4.25 17.26 10.51
C GLU A 330 3.08 17.59 11.45
N ASP A 331 3.25 17.28 12.73
CA ASP A 331 2.23 17.53 13.76
C ASP A 331 1.94 19.02 13.87
N GLY A 332 0.65 19.38 13.84
CA GLY A 332 0.20 20.77 13.86
C GLY A 332 0.30 21.49 12.51
N CYS A 333 0.70 20.82 11.43
CA CYS A 333 0.70 21.38 10.08
C CYS A 333 -0.56 21.00 9.29
N ASP A 334 -0.98 21.92 8.41
CA ASP A 334 -2.13 21.74 7.52
C ASP A 334 -1.71 21.27 6.12
N GLN A 335 -0.46 20.84 5.99
CA GLN A 335 0.14 20.41 4.73
C GLN A 335 0.86 19.08 4.94
N LEU A 336 0.68 18.17 3.99
CA LEU A 336 1.55 17.02 3.80
C LEU A 336 2.58 17.36 2.73
N TYR A 337 3.81 16.91 2.93
CA TYR A 337 4.88 16.97 1.93
C TYR A 337 4.96 15.63 1.19
N TYR A 338 5.19 15.68 -0.13
CA TYR A 338 5.44 14.49 -0.93
C TYR A 338 6.62 14.69 -1.88
N GLU A 339 7.29 13.60 -2.22
CA GLU A 339 8.29 13.55 -3.28
C GLU A 339 8.32 12.19 -4.00
N PHE A 340 8.39 12.22 -5.32
CA PHE A 340 8.70 11.06 -6.15
C PHE A 340 10.21 10.94 -6.31
N VAL A 341 10.74 9.75 -6.00
CA VAL A 341 12.16 9.44 -6.05
C VAL A 341 12.41 8.47 -7.19
N ASN A 342 13.23 8.89 -8.17
CA ASN A 342 13.75 8.02 -9.21
C ASN A 342 14.95 7.23 -8.68
N ALA A 343 14.86 5.90 -8.76
CA ALA A 343 15.87 4.94 -8.33
C ALA A 343 16.20 3.92 -9.43
N THR A 344 16.05 4.30 -10.70
CA THR A 344 16.20 3.42 -11.87
C THR A 344 17.58 2.76 -11.95
N THR A 345 18.64 3.54 -11.74
CA THR A 345 20.02 3.07 -11.96
C THR A 345 20.68 2.64 -10.66
N ALA A 346 21.05 1.36 -10.57
CA ALA A 346 21.83 0.83 -9.44
C ALA A 346 23.14 1.61 -9.25
N GLY A 347 23.48 1.94 -8.00
CA GLY A 347 24.75 2.60 -7.65
C GLY A 347 24.83 4.09 -8.00
N GLN A 348 23.80 4.67 -8.61
CA GLN A 348 23.66 6.12 -8.74
C GLN A 348 22.87 6.70 -7.56
N THR A 349 23.16 7.95 -7.22
CA THR A 349 22.38 8.68 -6.21
C THR A 349 20.94 8.84 -6.70
N PRO A 350 19.93 8.28 -6.00
CA PRO A 350 18.53 8.46 -6.38
C PRO A 350 18.15 9.94 -6.40
N GLN A 351 17.25 10.33 -7.30
CA GLN A 351 16.91 11.73 -7.54
C GLN A 351 15.45 12.01 -7.22
N VAL A 352 15.19 13.09 -6.49
CA VAL A 352 13.84 13.64 -6.38
C VAL A 352 13.46 14.25 -7.73
N VAL A 353 12.47 13.66 -8.40
CA VAL A 353 12.03 14.08 -9.75
C VAL A 353 10.77 14.94 -9.73
N LYS A 354 10.03 14.92 -8.62
CA LYS A 354 8.87 15.76 -8.36
C LYS A 354 8.66 15.84 -6.86
N GLN A 355 8.31 17.01 -6.36
CA GLN A 355 7.94 17.22 -4.96
C GLN A 355 6.87 18.31 -4.86
N GLY A 356 6.18 18.35 -3.73
CA GLY A 356 5.19 19.38 -3.46
C GLY A 356 4.49 19.22 -2.11
N TYR A 357 3.45 20.02 -1.93
CA TYR A 357 2.61 19.99 -0.74
C TYR A 357 1.15 19.80 -1.13
N ILE A 358 0.40 19.07 -0.31
CA ILE A 358 -1.05 18.92 -0.41
C ILE A 358 -1.65 19.39 0.91
N ASN A 359 -2.69 20.21 0.80
CA ASN A 359 -3.37 20.72 1.98
C ASN A 359 -4.26 19.64 2.59
N ALA A 360 -4.43 19.71 3.90
CA ALA A 360 -5.46 18.98 4.61
C ALA A 360 -6.86 19.31 4.08
N ARG A 361 -7.81 18.43 4.36
CA ARG A 361 -9.22 18.78 4.18
C ARG A 361 -9.55 20.00 5.04
N THR A 362 -10.44 20.83 4.55
CA THR A 362 -11.09 21.89 5.32
C THR A 362 -12.47 21.40 5.75
N ASP A 363 -12.88 21.73 6.98
CA ASP A 363 -14.10 21.22 7.64
C ASP A 363 -15.43 21.73 7.02
N ASN A 364 -15.40 22.24 5.79
CA ASN A 364 -16.61 22.71 5.10
C ASN A 364 -17.26 21.56 4.33
N VAL A 365 -17.87 20.60 5.05
CA VAL A 365 -18.95 19.74 4.53
C VAL A 365 -20.05 19.62 5.56
#